data_AF-B0T0E1-F1
#
_entry.id   AF-B0T0E1-F1
#
_cell.length_a   1.000
_cell.length_b   1.000
_cell.length_c   1.000
_cell.angle_alpha   90.00
_cell.angle_beta   90.00
_cell.angle_gamma   90.00
#
_symmetry.space_group_name_H-M   'P 1'
#
loop_
_entity.id
_entity.type
_entity.pdbx_description
1 polymer ?
#
loop_
_entity_poly.entity_id
_entity_poly.type
_entity_poly.pdbx_seq_one_letter_code
_entity_poly.pdbx_strand_id
1 'polypeptide(L)'
;MTRAQTAADLAVDEQADPGHARSARALVQGVRWRSGLSQDEFAHAFCIPAELLVALELGQARPDSALTAYLRVIDHAPEVVREALERI
;
A
#
# COMPACT_ATOMS: atom_id res chain seq x y z
N MET A 1 30.50 -5.69 -4.92
CA MET A 1 29.13 -5.16 -5.06
C MET A 1 28.21 -6.00 -4.19
N THR A 2 27.89 -5.51 -3.01
CA THR A 2 27.19 -6.24 -1.95
C THR A 2 25.73 -6.44 -2.34
N ARG A 3 25.31 -7.70 -2.41
CA ARG A 3 23.92 -8.11 -2.68
C ARG A 3 23.09 -7.75 -1.45
N ALA A 4 22.63 -6.49 -1.40
CA ALA A 4 21.84 -5.98 -0.29
C ALA A 4 20.44 -6.60 -0.32
N GLN A 5 20.23 -7.54 0.59
CA GLN A 5 19.00 -7.77 1.32
C GLN A 5 17.73 -7.93 0.47
N THR A 6 17.51 -9.17 0.03
CA THR A 6 16.15 -9.72 -0.02
C THR A 6 15.65 -9.83 1.43
N ALA A 7 15.23 -8.69 2.02
CA ALA A 7 14.38 -8.75 3.19
C ALA A 7 13.13 -9.51 2.74
N ALA A 8 12.87 -10.66 3.36
CA ALA A 8 11.75 -11.50 3.04
C ALA A 8 10.49 -10.63 2.91
N ASP A 9 9.80 -10.75 1.78
CA ASP A 9 8.62 -9.98 1.46
C ASP A 9 7.48 -10.52 2.33
N LEU A 10 7.48 -10.13 3.59
CA LEU A 10 6.68 -10.73 4.65
C LEU A 10 5.20 -10.39 4.46
N ALA A 11 4.34 -11.36 4.78
CA ALA A 11 2.90 -11.28 4.61
C ALA A 11 2.29 -10.08 5.38
N VAL A 12 1.30 -9.43 4.76
CA VAL A 12 0.47 -8.39 5.41
C VAL A 12 -0.35 -8.95 6.57
N ASP A 13 -0.65 -10.25 6.52
CA ASP A 13 -1.48 -10.94 7.48
C ASP A 13 -0.93 -12.34 7.70
N GLU A 14 -0.50 -12.64 8.93
CA GLU A 14 0.03 -13.95 9.35
C GLU A 14 -1.10 -14.96 9.62
N GLN A 15 -2.35 -14.49 9.75
CA GLN A 15 -3.55 -15.30 10.03
C GLN A 15 -4.36 -15.59 8.76
N ALA A 16 -4.07 -14.92 7.64
CA ALA A 16 -4.69 -15.22 6.35
C ALA A 16 -4.11 -16.49 5.74
N ASP A 17 -4.98 -17.35 5.21
CA ASP A 17 -4.63 -18.47 4.34
C ASP A 17 -3.39 -18.14 3.46
N PRO A 18 -2.31 -18.96 3.50
CA PRO A 18 -1.07 -18.69 2.75
C PRO A 18 -1.28 -18.47 1.25
N GLY A 19 -2.38 -18.98 0.67
CA GLY A 19 -2.77 -18.71 -0.72
C GLY A 19 -3.16 -17.26 -1.00
N HIS A 20 -3.45 -16.47 0.04
CA HIS A 20 -3.91 -15.08 0.00
C HIS A 20 -2.95 -14.08 0.68
N ALA A 21 -1.83 -14.56 1.25
CA ALA A 21 -0.80 -13.72 1.86
C ALA A 21 -0.03 -12.91 0.80
N ARG A 22 -0.69 -11.90 0.22
CA ARG A 22 -0.02 -10.92 -0.63
C ARG A 22 1.00 -10.17 0.24
N SER A 23 2.25 -10.03 -0.20
CA SER A 23 3.25 -9.26 0.54
C SER A 23 2.79 -7.81 0.70
N ALA A 24 3.22 -7.13 1.78
CA ALA A 24 2.84 -5.74 2.05
C ALA A 24 3.16 -4.81 0.90
N ARG A 25 4.33 -5.04 0.31
CA ARG A 25 4.74 -4.40 -0.92
C ARG A 25 3.77 -4.65 -2.07
N ALA A 26 3.43 -5.92 -2.34
CA ALA A 26 2.56 -6.29 -3.46
C ALA A 26 1.11 -5.79 -3.28
N LEU A 27 0.62 -5.67 -2.04
CA LEU A 27 -0.66 -5.02 -1.77
C LEU A 27 -0.62 -3.55 -2.19
N VAL A 28 0.32 -2.78 -1.65
CA VAL A 28 0.44 -1.33 -1.89
C VAL A 28 0.67 -1.02 -3.37
N GLN A 29 1.64 -1.71 -3.99
CA GLN A 29 1.92 -1.55 -5.42
C GLN A 29 0.71 -1.91 -6.29
N GLY A 30 0.01 -2.99 -5.94
CA GLY A 30 -1.18 -3.42 -6.68
C GLY A 30 -2.29 -2.38 -6.63
N VAL A 31 -2.60 -1.86 -5.45
CA VAL A 31 -3.61 -0.81 -5.25
C VAL A 31 -3.25 0.43 -6.07
N ARG A 32 -1.99 0.90 -5.97
CA ARG A 32 -1.54 2.08 -6.71
C ARG A 32 -1.62 1.86 -8.23
N TRP A 33 -1.13 0.74 -8.75
CA TRP A 33 -1.15 0.50 -10.19
C TRP A 33 -2.56 0.45 -10.76
N ARG A 34 -3.53 -0.11 -10.01
CA ARG A 34 -4.94 -0.12 -10.43
C ARG A 34 -5.56 1.28 -10.44
N SER A 35 -5.08 2.22 -9.62
CA SER A 35 -5.53 3.61 -9.66
C SER A 35 -5.06 4.39 -10.89
N GLY A 36 -4.03 3.90 -11.61
CA GLY A 36 -3.43 4.61 -12.76
C GLY A 36 -2.58 5.82 -12.39
N LEU A 37 -2.42 6.13 -11.09
CA LEU A 37 -1.66 7.28 -10.60
C LEU A 37 -0.16 6.97 -10.46
N SER A 38 0.66 7.99 -10.66
CA SER A 38 2.05 7.97 -10.22
C SER A 38 2.15 7.84 -8.69
N GLN A 39 3.34 7.57 -8.18
CA GLN A 39 3.55 7.43 -6.72
C GLN A 39 3.19 8.70 -5.96
N ASP A 40 3.62 9.86 -6.44
CA ASP A 40 3.35 11.15 -5.81
C ASP A 40 1.86 11.54 -5.90
N GLU A 41 1.24 11.30 -7.06
CA GLU A 41 -0.20 11.56 -7.23
C GLU A 41 -1.04 10.66 -6.32
N PHE A 42 -0.66 9.39 -6.15
CA PHE A 42 -1.34 8.46 -5.26
C PHE A 42 -1.18 8.87 -3.78
N ALA A 43 0.04 9.22 -3.38
CA ALA A 43 0.33 9.73 -2.04
C ALA A 43 -0.54 10.94 -1.71
N HIS A 44 -0.59 11.91 -2.63
CA HIS A 44 -1.39 13.12 -2.46
C HIS A 44 -2.90 12.84 -2.46
N ALA A 45 -3.40 12.07 -3.43
CA ALA A 45 -4.83 11.80 -3.59
C ALA A 45 -5.45 11.06 -2.41
N PHE A 46 -4.66 10.24 -1.70
CA PHE A 46 -5.13 9.42 -0.58
C PHE A 46 -4.54 9.82 0.78
N CYS A 47 -3.90 11.00 0.85
CA CYS A 47 -3.30 11.53 2.08
C CYS A 47 -2.32 10.54 2.76
N ILE A 48 -1.56 9.80 1.98
CA ILE A 48 -0.51 8.91 2.47
C ILE A 48 0.82 9.67 2.39
N PRO A 49 1.61 9.76 3.49
CA PRO A 49 2.92 10.41 3.42
C PRO A 49 3.81 9.79 2.34
N ALA A 50 4.38 10.60 1.45
CA ALA A 50 5.15 10.11 0.30
C ALA A 50 6.33 9.22 0.73
N GLU A 51 7.06 9.62 1.78
CA GLU A 51 8.16 8.83 2.34
C GLU A 51 7.69 7.45 2.86
N LEU A 52 6.51 7.41 3.48
CA LEU A 52 5.91 6.15 3.93
C LEU A 52 5.53 5.28 2.74
N LEU A 53 4.91 5.85 1.70
CA LEU A 53 4.55 5.11 0.49
C LEU A 53 5.79 4.50 -0.18
N VAL A 54 6.89 5.26 -0.29
CA VAL A 54 8.18 4.76 -0.80
C VAL A 54 8.69 3.60 0.04
N ALA A 55 8.73 3.75 1.37
CA ALA A 55 9.21 2.69 2.26
C ALA A 55 8.37 1.41 2.15
N LEU A 56 7.05 1.54 2.00
CA LEU A 56 6.13 0.42 1.80
C LEU A 56 6.34 -0.27 0.45
N GLU A 57 6.48 0.49 -0.65
CA GLU A 57 6.71 -0.07 -1.98
C GLU A 57 8.12 -0.67 -2.17
N LEU A 58 9.07 -0.30 -1.31
CA LEU A 58 10.40 -0.92 -1.21
C LEU A 58 10.47 -2.06 -0.19
N GLY A 59 9.38 -2.35 0.53
CA GLY A 59 9.34 -3.38 1.57
C GLY A 59 10.18 -3.06 2.81
N GLN A 60 10.56 -1.79 3.01
CA GLN A 60 11.31 -1.31 4.18
C GLN A 60 10.40 -1.02 5.38
N ALA A 61 9.10 -0.87 5.15
CA ALA A 61 8.07 -0.70 6.17
C ALA A 61 6.91 -1.67 5.94
N ARG A 62 6.07 -1.84 6.98
CA ARG A 62 4.79 -2.54 6.87
C ARG A 62 3.65 -1.57 7.17
N PRO A 63 2.51 -1.67 6.44
CA PRO A 63 1.32 -0.95 6.83
C PRO A 63 0.80 -1.55 8.14
N ASP A 64 0.35 -0.71 9.05
CA ASP A 64 -0.38 -1.18 10.22
C ASP A 64 -1.78 -1.68 9.83
N SER A 65 -2.58 -2.09 10.81
CA SER A 65 -3.94 -2.58 10.56
C SER A 65 -4.85 -1.51 9.94
N ALA A 66 -4.71 -0.24 10.34
CA ALA A 66 -5.51 0.86 9.84
C ALA A 66 -5.17 1.18 8.38
N LEU A 67 -3.89 1.33 8.05
CA LEU A 67 -3.43 1.57 6.69
C LEU A 67 -3.74 0.36 5.78
N THR A 68 -3.63 -0.86 6.29
CA THR A 68 -4.04 -2.06 5.54
C THR A 68 -5.53 -2.03 5.19
N ALA A 69 -6.39 -1.71 6.16
CA ALA A 69 -7.83 -1.59 5.92
C ALA A 69 -8.12 -0.45 4.93
N TYR A 70 -7.45 0.69 5.09
CA TYR A 70 -7.60 1.84 4.21
C TYR A 70 -7.20 1.52 2.77
N LEU A 71 -6.06 0.85 2.54
CA LEU A 71 -5.63 0.40 1.22
C LEU A 71 -6.63 -0.57 0.57
N ARG A 72 -7.28 -1.44 1.34
CA ARG A 72 -8.35 -2.31 0.83
C ARG A 72 -9.60 -1.51 0.41
N VAL A 73 -9.94 -0.46 1.15
CA VAL A 73 -11.05 0.43 0.78
C VAL A 73 -10.72 1.22 -0.48
N ILE A 74 -9.51 1.78 -0.59
CA ILE A 74 -9.03 2.44 -1.82
C ILE A 74 -9.09 1.48 -3.01
N ASP A 75 -8.69 0.22 -2.82
CA ASP A 75 -8.72 -0.77 -3.90
C ASP A 75 -10.13 -1.07 -4.43
N HIS A 76 -11.12 -1.01 -3.53
CA HIS A 76 -12.49 -1.36 -3.85
C HIS A 76 -13.31 -0.17 -4.36
N ALA A 77 -13.08 1.03 -3.80
CA ALA A 77 -13.87 2.22 -4.07
C ALA A 77 -13.02 3.51 -4.01
N PRO A 78 -12.03 3.68 -4.91
CA PRO A 78 -11.09 4.80 -4.85
C PRO A 78 -11.76 6.17 -4.98
N GLU A 79 -12.82 6.27 -5.79
CA GLU A 79 -13.57 7.49 -6.05
C GLU A 79 -14.33 7.95 -4.81
N VAL A 80 -14.93 7.01 -4.07
CA VAL A 80 -15.63 7.30 -2.81
C VAL A 80 -14.66 7.84 -1.76
N VAL A 81 -13.47 7.25 -1.67
CA VAL A 81 -12.43 7.72 -0.75
C VAL A 81 -12.01 9.14 -1.12
N ARG A 82 -11.74 9.41 -2.41
CA ARG A 82 -11.37 10.75 -2.88
C ARG A 82 -12.44 11.79 -2.58
N GLU A 83 -13.70 11.49 -2.88
CA GLU A 83 -14.84 12.36 -2.60
C GLU A 83 -14.98 12.64 -1.10
N ALA A 84 -14.71 11.65 -0.25
CA ALA A 84 -14.71 11.83 1.19
C ALA A 84 -13.58 12.74 1.67
N LEU A 85 -12.36 12.57 1.15
CA LEU A 85 -11.19 13.37 1.52
C LEU A 85 -11.29 14.83 1.07
N GLU A 86 -11.96 15.11 -0.05
CA GLU A 86 -12.20 16.49 -0.53
C GLU A 86 -13.14 17.32 0.38
N ARG A 87 -13.82 16.67 1.33
CA ARG A 87 -14.78 17.31 2.25
C ARG A 87 -14.21 17.63 3.64
N ILE A 88 -12.94 17.31 3.88
CA ILE A 88 -12.25 17.43 5.17
C ILE A 88 -11.32 18.65 5.13
#